data_AF-A0A6M1RW74-F1
#
_entry.id   AF-A0A6M1RW74-F1
#
_cell.length_a   1.000
_cell.length_b   1.000
_cell.length_c   1.000
_cell.angle_alpha   90.00
_cell.angle_beta   90.00
_cell.angle_gamma   90.00
#
_symmetry.space_group_name_H-M   'P 1'
#
loop_
_entity.id
_entity.type
_entity.pdbx_description
1 polymer ?
#
loop_
_entity_poly.entity_id
_entity_poly.type
_entity_poly.pdbx_seq_one_letter_code
_entity_poly.pdbx_strand_id
1 'polypeptide(L)'
;AGGVGRLLWVRLSGGPGAGVHFVTYDGNGNVWTLVSASTGTETARYEYGPFGEPLRLTGPAAGSNQFRFSTKRTEDGTGLVLYEYRAYSPALGRWLSRNPIEERGGLHLYAFVRGDPIGRIDPLGLEWNVLKCMQWCNEAVKVCQPIGRKKAAEWCYECCLDVGPQAEDKTDRQAYKACIVATASACLAARCFKPPKMSLTP
;
A
#
# COMPACT_ATOMS: atom_id res chain seq x y z
N ALA A 1 5.18 -0.79 8.69
CA ALA A 1 3.99 -1.47 9.20
C ALA A 1 3.62 -2.59 8.28
N GLY A 2 2.92 -3.57 8.83
CA GLY A 2 2.61 -4.79 8.15
C GLY A 2 1.20 -4.91 7.60
N GLY A 3 1.02 -4.72 6.29
CA GLY A 3 0.06 -5.49 5.50
C GLY A 3 -1.41 -5.11 5.52
N VAL A 4 -1.92 -4.64 4.38
CA VAL A 4 -3.36 -4.72 4.07
C VAL A 4 -3.66 -6.15 3.65
N GLY A 5 -4.54 -6.81 4.42
CA GLY A 5 -4.99 -8.17 4.15
C GLY A 5 -4.86 -9.02 5.41
N ARG A 6 -5.86 -8.96 6.29
CA ARG A 6 -5.95 -9.84 7.45
C ARG A 6 -6.19 -11.27 6.96
N LEU A 7 -5.12 -12.01 6.67
CA LEU A 7 -5.13 -13.44 6.40
C LEU A 7 -5.80 -14.18 7.57
N LEU A 8 -6.94 -14.81 7.32
CA LEU A 8 -7.71 -15.43 8.40
C LEU A 8 -7.10 -16.79 8.81
N TRP A 9 -6.69 -17.56 7.81
CA TRP A 9 -6.14 -18.88 7.96
C TRP A 9 -5.23 -19.22 6.77
N VAL A 10 -4.35 -20.20 6.95
CA VAL A 10 -3.49 -20.75 5.91
C VAL A 10 -3.62 -22.27 5.87
N ARG A 11 -3.45 -22.87 4.69
CA ARG A 11 -3.25 -24.30 4.54
C ARG A 11 -1.81 -24.56 4.12
N LEU A 12 -1.09 -25.32 4.93
CA LEU A 12 0.24 -25.80 4.59
C LEU A 12 0.10 -27.20 4.00
N SER A 13 0.48 -27.36 2.72
CA SER A 13 0.25 -28.59 1.95
C SER A 13 1.23 -29.71 2.29
N GLY A 14 2.36 -29.40 2.94
CA GLY A 14 3.40 -30.38 3.26
C GLY A 14 4.38 -29.85 4.30
N GLY A 15 5.25 -30.75 4.80
CA GLY A 15 6.21 -30.46 5.85
C GLY A 15 5.69 -30.77 7.27
N PRO A 16 6.52 -30.52 8.30
CA PRO A 16 6.22 -30.89 9.69
C PRO A 16 4.99 -30.20 10.29
N GLY A 17 4.56 -29.10 9.69
CA GLY A 17 3.36 -28.34 10.07
C GLY A 17 2.21 -28.44 9.07
N ALA A 18 2.11 -29.52 8.27
CA ALA A 18 1.03 -29.64 7.29
C ALA A 18 -0.37 -29.59 7.96
N GLY A 19 -1.32 -28.93 7.31
CA GLY A 19 -2.67 -28.75 7.84
C GLY A 19 -3.19 -27.31 7.73
N VAL A 20 -4.35 -27.07 8.34
CA VAL A 20 -4.98 -25.75 8.43
C VAL A 20 -4.53 -25.06 9.71
N HIS A 21 -4.15 -23.79 9.61
CA HIS A 21 -3.72 -22.98 10.75
C HIS A 21 -4.45 -21.64 10.75
N PHE A 22 -4.89 -21.19 11.92
CA PHE A 22 -5.34 -19.83 12.14
C PHE A 22 -4.13 -18.91 12.32
N VAL A 23 -4.27 -17.68 11.82
CA VAL A 23 -3.19 -16.69 11.82
C VAL A 23 -3.48 -15.62 12.86
N THR A 24 -2.49 -15.30 13.69
CA THR A 24 -2.55 -14.19 14.64
C THR A 24 -1.58 -13.08 14.23
N TYR A 25 -1.78 -11.90 14.80
CA TYR A 25 -1.07 -10.68 14.40
C TYR A 25 -0.46 -9.96 15.58
N ASP A 26 0.65 -9.27 15.33
CA ASP A 26 1.17 -8.24 16.23
C ASP A 26 0.36 -6.93 16.10
N GLY A 27 0.69 -5.94 16.95
CA GLY A 27 0.03 -4.63 16.92
C GLY A 27 0.23 -3.85 15.61
N ASN A 28 1.18 -4.26 14.77
CA ASN A 28 1.54 -3.62 13.51
C ASN A 28 0.98 -4.38 12.29
N GLY A 29 0.21 -5.46 12.52
CA GLY A 29 -0.42 -6.27 11.48
C GLY A 29 0.50 -7.31 10.82
N ASN A 30 1.68 -7.59 11.38
CA ASN A 30 2.52 -8.69 10.90
C ASN A 30 2.03 -10.02 11.47
N VAL A 31 2.25 -11.12 10.75
CA VAL A 31 1.93 -12.46 11.24
C VAL A 31 2.81 -12.78 12.45
N TRP A 32 2.19 -13.01 13.61
CA TRP A 32 2.86 -13.26 14.89
C TRP A 32 2.95 -14.75 15.22
N THR A 33 1.84 -15.47 15.21
CA THR A 33 1.82 -16.93 15.39
C THR A 33 0.87 -17.62 14.43
N LEU A 34 1.16 -18.90 14.19
CA LEU A 34 0.23 -19.86 13.61
C LEU A 34 -0.27 -20.80 14.69
N VAL A 35 -1.58 -21.05 14.68
CA VAL A 35 -2.24 -21.98 15.60
C VAL A 35 -2.91 -23.07 14.79
N SER A 36 -2.58 -24.33 15.07
CA SER A 36 -3.19 -25.48 14.41
C SER A 36 -4.70 -25.49 14.61
N ALA A 37 -5.45 -25.59 13.51
CA ALA A 37 -6.91 -25.63 13.58
C ALA A 37 -7.45 -26.95 14.15
N SER A 38 -6.66 -28.03 14.09
CA SER A 38 -7.06 -29.35 14.62
C SER A 38 -6.74 -29.53 16.09
N THR A 39 -5.65 -28.93 16.58
CA THR A 39 -5.14 -29.15 17.95
C THR A 39 -5.18 -27.91 18.84
N GLY A 40 -5.37 -26.71 18.26
CA GLY A 40 -5.31 -25.45 19.01
C GLY A 40 -3.92 -25.07 19.52
N THR A 41 -2.89 -25.82 19.15
CA THR A 41 -1.50 -25.59 19.60
C THR A 41 -0.76 -24.65 18.68
N GLU A 42 0.16 -23.88 19.22
CA GLU A 42 1.06 -23.04 18.44
C GLU A 42 1.99 -23.90 17.56
N THR A 43 2.06 -23.60 16.27
CA THR A 43 2.85 -24.34 15.27
C THR A 43 3.95 -23.51 14.63
N ALA A 44 3.82 -22.18 14.69
CA ALA A 44 4.87 -21.26 14.32
C ALA A 44 4.77 -19.96 15.10
N ARG A 45 5.92 -19.30 15.27
CA ARG A 45 6.02 -18.00 15.92
C ARG A 45 7.11 -17.16 15.27
N TYR A 46 6.77 -15.91 15.03
CA TYR A 46 7.56 -14.95 14.29
C TYR A 46 7.71 -13.66 15.10
N GLU A 47 8.93 -13.15 15.16
CA GLU A 47 9.22 -11.81 15.69
C GLU A 47 10.07 -11.07 14.68
N TYR A 48 9.83 -9.77 14.56
CA TYR A 48 10.49 -8.93 13.56
C TYR A 48 11.14 -7.71 14.21
N GLY A 49 12.23 -7.27 13.61
CA GLY A 49 12.79 -5.94 13.83
C GLY A 49 11.90 -4.87 13.20
N PRO A 50 12.22 -3.58 13.44
CA PRO A 50 11.41 -2.47 12.92
C PRO A 50 11.26 -2.50 11.40
N PHE A 51 12.28 -2.94 10.67
CA PHE A 51 12.27 -3.02 9.21
C PHE A 51 11.87 -4.40 8.68
N GLY A 52 11.38 -5.29 9.54
CA GLY A 52 10.88 -6.60 9.15
C GLY A 52 11.94 -7.71 9.12
N GLU A 53 13.15 -7.44 9.63
CA GLU A 53 14.17 -8.48 9.81
C GLU A 53 13.66 -9.53 10.79
N PRO A 54 13.74 -10.83 10.49
CA PRO A 54 13.29 -11.85 11.42
C PRO A 54 14.22 -11.93 12.64
N LEU A 55 13.71 -11.55 13.82
CA LEU A 55 14.39 -11.76 15.11
C LEU A 55 14.18 -13.18 15.63
N ARG A 56 13.01 -13.77 15.32
CA ARG A 56 12.69 -15.15 15.69
C ARG A 56 11.80 -15.80 14.65
N LEU A 57 12.14 -17.03 14.28
CA LEU A 57 11.37 -17.91 13.41
C LEU A 57 11.41 -19.32 14.02
N THR A 58 10.37 -19.72 14.75
CA THR A 58 10.38 -20.99 15.51
C THR A 58 9.12 -21.79 15.30
N GLY A 59 9.23 -23.12 15.32
CA GLY A 59 8.12 -24.06 15.24
C GLY A 59 8.08 -24.86 13.93
N PRO A 60 7.39 -26.01 13.91
CA PRO A 60 7.36 -26.93 12.77
C PRO A 60 6.75 -26.34 11.50
N ALA A 61 5.88 -25.33 11.62
CA ALA A 61 5.24 -24.65 10.49
C ALA A 61 5.99 -23.37 10.05
N ALA A 62 7.03 -22.94 10.77
CA ALA A 62 7.65 -21.62 10.57
C ALA A 62 8.27 -21.45 9.18
N GLY A 63 9.06 -22.44 8.74
CA GLY A 63 9.68 -22.43 7.41
C GLY A 63 8.70 -22.73 6.26
N SER A 64 7.55 -23.37 6.55
CA SER A 64 6.57 -23.71 5.51
C SER A 64 5.64 -22.55 5.17
N ASN A 65 5.41 -21.64 6.11
CA ASN A 65 4.56 -20.48 5.90
C ASN A 65 5.31 -19.37 5.18
N GLN A 66 4.76 -18.95 4.05
CA GLN A 66 5.34 -17.92 3.20
C GLN A 66 4.79 -16.53 3.52
N PHE A 67 3.68 -16.39 4.25
CA PHE A 67 3.12 -15.08 4.59
C PHE A 67 3.55 -14.66 5.99
N ARG A 68 4.40 -13.62 6.09
CA ARG A 68 5.08 -13.26 7.35
C ARG A 68 5.00 -11.75 7.62
N PHE A 69 6.13 -11.05 7.46
CA PHE A 69 6.19 -9.61 7.60
C PHE A 69 5.22 -8.96 6.63
N SER A 70 4.47 -7.98 7.13
CA SER A 70 3.46 -7.29 6.35
C SER A 70 2.38 -8.15 5.71
N THR A 71 2.16 -9.35 6.24
CA THR A 71 1.26 -10.34 5.63
C THR A 71 1.56 -10.53 4.14
N LYS A 72 2.80 -10.23 3.73
CA LYS A 72 3.29 -10.37 2.37
C LYS A 72 4.08 -11.66 2.26
N ARG A 73 4.18 -12.13 1.03
CA ARG A 73 4.93 -13.34 0.71
C ARG A 73 6.42 -13.07 0.93
N THR A 74 7.03 -13.81 1.83
CA THR A 74 8.47 -13.87 2.03
C THR A 74 9.00 -15.06 1.23
N GLU A 75 10.06 -14.83 0.47
CA GLU A 75 10.79 -15.86 -0.24
C GLU A 75 12.02 -16.23 0.60
N ASP A 76 12.12 -17.51 0.98
CA ASP A 76 13.09 -17.97 1.98
C ASP A 76 14.53 -18.07 1.44
N GLY A 77 14.73 -18.23 0.13
CA GLY A 77 16.06 -18.36 -0.46
C GLY A 77 16.85 -17.05 -0.44
N THR A 78 16.18 -15.92 -0.60
CA THR A 78 16.76 -14.57 -0.62
C THR A 78 16.38 -13.74 0.60
N GLY A 79 15.35 -14.13 1.35
CA GLY A 79 14.81 -13.36 2.47
C GLY A 79 14.03 -12.12 2.03
N LEU A 80 13.70 -12.01 0.74
CA LEU A 80 12.96 -10.87 0.21
C LEU A 80 11.47 -10.97 0.53
N VAL A 81 10.87 -9.82 0.79
CA VAL A 81 9.43 -9.68 0.98
C VAL A 81 8.85 -9.10 -0.31
N LEU A 82 7.96 -9.86 -0.94
CA LEU A 82 7.37 -9.53 -2.22
C LEU A 82 6.09 -8.71 -2.00
N TYR A 83 6.17 -7.43 -2.35
CA TYR A 83 4.99 -6.57 -2.54
C TYR A 83 4.57 -6.60 -4.00
N GLU A 84 3.38 -6.07 -4.30
CA GLU A 84 2.80 -6.17 -5.64
C GLU A 84 3.68 -5.53 -6.72
N TYR A 85 4.25 -4.37 -6.42
CA TYR A 85 5.05 -3.62 -7.40
C TYR A 85 6.55 -3.68 -7.15
N ARG A 86 7.00 -4.10 -5.95
CA ARG A 86 8.42 -4.06 -5.58
C ARG A 86 8.82 -5.22 -4.68
N ALA A 87 10.06 -5.67 -4.85
CA ALA A 87 10.72 -6.54 -3.89
C ALA A 87 11.38 -5.68 -2.80
N TYR A 88 11.05 -5.97 -1.54
CA TYR A 88 11.60 -5.35 -0.36
C TYR A 88 12.69 -6.24 0.24
N SER A 89 13.80 -5.65 0.65
CA SER A 89 14.84 -6.32 1.42
C SER A 89 14.78 -5.86 2.87
N PRO A 90 14.27 -6.70 3.80
CA PRO A 90 14.31 -6.40 5.23
C PRO A 90 15.75 -6.23 5.73
N ALA A 91 16.68 -7.08 5.26
CA ALA A 91 18.09 -7.02 5.66
C ALA A 91 18.78 -5.68 5.34
N LEU A 92 18.33 -4.97 4.30
CA LEU A 92 18.84 -3.66 3.92
C LEU A 92 17.92 -2.50 4.34
N GLY A 93 16.73 -2.80 4.87
CA GLY A 93 15.70 -1.82 5.19
C GLY A 93 15.20 -0.99 3.99
N ARG A 94 15.26 -1.52 2.76
CA ARG A 94 14.95 -0.75 1.53
C ARG A 94 14.39 -1.58 0.39
N TRP A 95 13.81 -0.90 -0.59
CA TRP A 95 13.40 -1.50 -1.86
C TRP A 95 14.62 -1.85 -2.73
N LEU A 96 14.51 -2.93 -3.50
CA LEU A 96 15.56 -3.31 -4.46
C LEU A 96 15.44 -2.55 -5.79
N SER A 97 14.22 -2.18 -6.18
CA SER A 97 13.94 -1.42 -7.39
C SER A 97 13.56 0.02 -7.07
N ARG A 98 13.82 0.91 -8.04
CA ARG A 98 13.35 2.30 -8.03
C ARG A 98 11.82 2.33 -7.95
N ASN A 99 11.27 3.30 -7.23
CA ASN A 99 9.82 3.51 -7.16
C ASN A 99 9.21 3.70 -8.56
N PRO A 100 8.22 2.88 -8.98
CA PRO A 100 7.55 3.03 -10.29
C PRO A 100 6.80 4.35 -10.48
N ILE A 101 6.39 5.01 -9.39
CA ILE A 101 5.78 6.35 -9.45
C ILE A 101 6.82 7.49 -9.38
N GLU A 102 8.11 7.14 -9.34
CA GLU A 102 9.25 8.06 -9.33
C GLU A 102 9.20 9.03 -8.13
N GLU A 103 9.60 10.28 -8.30
CA GLU A 103 9.68 11.30 -7.25
C GLU A 103 8.31 11.68 -6.67
N ARG A 104 7.21 11.28 -7.33
CA ARG A 104 5.86 11.42 -6.76
C ARG A 104 5.69 10.62 -5.47
N GLY A 105 6.47 9.55 -5.30
CA GLY A 105 6.54 8.76 -4.07
C GLY A 105 7.48 9.34 -3.00
N GLY A 106 8.05 10.52 -3.25
CA GLY A 106 9.10 11.15 -2.45
C GLY A 106 10.49 11.07 -3.09
N LEU A 107 11.40 11.90 -2.58
CA LEU A 107 12.77 12.05 -3.13
C LEU A 107 13.62 10.77 -3.00
N HIS A 108 13.33 9.94 -2.00
CA HIS A 108 14.08 8.71 -1.75
C HIS A 108 13.40 7.52 -2.44
N LEU A 109 13.75 7.28 -3.70
CA LEU A 109 13.11 6.27 -4.56
C LEU A 109 13.26 4.81 -4.08
N TYR A 110 14.18 4.57 -3.14
CA TYR A 110 14.44 3.26 -2.54
C TYR A 110 14.00 3.15 -1.08
N ALA A 111 13.54 4.24 -0.46
CA ALA A 111 13.19 4.23 0.95
C ALA A 111 11.92 3.42 1.21
N PHE A 112 12.00 2.54 2.21
CA PHE A 112 10.81 1.89 2.75
C PHE A 112 10.11 2.85 3.71
N VAL A 113 8.83 3.13 3.44
CA VAL A 113 7.92 3.88 4.33
C VAL A 113 8.52 5.15 4.96
N ARG A 114 9.33 5.89 4.19
CA ARG A 114 10.06 7.10 4.63
C ARG A 114 10.89 6.92 5.92
N GLY A 115 11.39 5.71 6.19
CA GLY A 115 12.18 5.40 7.38
C GLY A 115 11.36 5.24 8.66
N ASP A 116 10.03 5.27 8.60
CA ASP A 116 9.14 5.08 9.74
C ASP A 116 8.25 3.82 9.57
N PRO A 117 8.82 2.61 9.75
CA PRO A 117 8.09 1.37 9.60
C PRO A 117 7.21 1.01 10.82
N ILE A 118 7.19 1.84 11.85
CA ILE A 118 6.27 1.66 12.98
C ILE A 118 4.99 2.48 12.73
N GLY A 119 5.13 3.73 12.30
CA GLY A 119 4.00 4.65 12.07
C GLY A 119 3.35 4.57 10.68
N ARG A 120 4.04 4.01 9.67
CA ARG A 120 3.56 4.05 8.27
C ARG A 120 3.47 2.67 7.62
N ILE A 121 2.49 2.53 6.71
CA ILE A 121 2.19 1.29 5.98
C ILE A 121 2.25 1.56 4.48
N ASP A 122 2.99 0.77 3.70
CA ASP A 122 2.95 0.79 2.23
C ASP A 122 2.35 -0.53 1.72
N PRO A 123 1.06 -0.59 1.36
CA PRO A 123 0.44 -1.89 1.10
C PRO A 123 0.69 -2.48 -0.28
N LEU A 124 1.09 -1.63 -1.23
CA LEU A 124 1.32 -2.01 -2.62
C LEU A 124 2.82 -2.04 -2.97
N GLY A 125 3.64 -1.35 -2.18
CA GLY A 125 5.01 -1.06 -2.55
C GLY A 125 5.08 0.10 -3.54
N LEU A 126 4.29 1.17 -3.35
CA LEU A 126 4.35 2.38 -4.18
C LEU A 126 4.55 3.62 -3.32
N GLU A 127 3.74 3.81 -2.28
CA GLU A 127 3.97 4.67 -1.11
C GLU A 127 2.77 4.49 -0.16
N TRP A 128 2.91 4.88 1.10
CA TRP A 128 1.84 4.88 2.11
C TRP A 128 0.63 5.79 1.78
N ASN A 129 0.82 6.86 1.00
CA ASN A 129 -0.20 7.88 0.72
C ASN A 129 -1.17 7.50 -0.42
N VAL A 130 -0.80 6.55 -1.29
CA VAL A 130 -1.59 6.19 -2.49
C VAL A 130 -2.98 5.67 -2.12
N LEU A 131 -3.12 4.99 -0.97
CA LEU A 131 -4.42 4.46 -0.53
C LEU A 131 -5.35 5.48 0.11
N LYS A 132 -4.83 6.50 0.83
CA LYS A 132 -5.67 7.59 1.36
C LYS A 132 -6.36 8.33 0.21
N CYS A 133 -5.64 8.44 -0.89
CA CYS A 133 -6.12 9.11 -2.07
C CYS A 133 -7.19 8.31 -2.83
N MET A 134 -6.99 6.99 -2.97
CA MET A 134 -8.00 6.09 -3.55
C MET A 134 -9.30 6.01 -2.72
N GLN A 135 -9.22 6.05 -1.38
CA GLN A 135 -10.41 6.08 -0.52
C GLN A 135 -11.20 7.39 -0.67
N TRP A 136 -10.53 8.53 -0.80
CA TRP A 136 -11.20 9.81 -1.05
C TRP A 136 -11.75 9.93 -2.48
N CYS A 137 -11.08 9.34 -3.47
CA CYS A 137 -11.62 9.26 -4.83
C CYS A 137 -12.93 8.47 -4.91
N ASN A 138 -13.03 7.37 -4.18
CA ASN A 138 -14.26 6.58 -4.16
C ASN A 138 -15.47 7.34 -3.58
N GLU A 139 -15.26 8.29 -2.67
CA GLU A 139 -16.33 9.19 -2.21
C GLU A 139 -16.60 10.33 -3.20
N ALA A 140 -15.57 10.90 -3.83
CA ALA A 140 -15.71 11.96 -4.83
C ALA A 140 -16.45 11.49 -6.10
N VAL A 141 -16.20 10.26 -6.57
CA VAL A 141 -16.87 9.66 -7.73
C VAL A 141 -18.37 9.48 -7.50
N LYS A 142 -18.84 9.33 -6.25
CA LYS A 142 -20.27 9.27 -5.94
C LYS A 142 -20.99 10.61 -6.21
N VAL A 143 -20.26 11.73 -6.15
CA VAL A 143 -20.78 13.08 -6.37
C VAL A 143 -20.73 13.46 -7.86
N CYS A 144 -19.79 12.93 -8.64
CA CYS A 144 -19.61 13.22 -10.08
C CYS A 144 -20.50 12.38 -11.01
N GLN A 145 -21.80 12.26 -10.74
CA GLN A 145 -22.73 11.45 -11.55
C GLN A 145 -22.81 11.77 -13.07
N PRO A 146 -22.54 12.99 -13.60
CA PRO A 146 -22.68 13.24 -15.04
C PRO A 146 -21.45 12.89 -15.88
N ILE A 147 -20.31 12.53 -15.27
CA ILE A 147 -19.08 12.15 -16.00
C ILE A 147 -18.91 10.66 -15.75
N GLY A 148 -19.03 9.85 -16.80
CA GLY A 148 -18.98 8.38 -16.70
C GLY A 148 -17.84 7.89 -15.80
N ARG A 149 -18.12 6.89 -14.95
CA ARG A 149 -17.27 6.42 -13.83
C ARG A 149 -15.79 6.22 -14.16
N LYS A 150 -15.45 5.91 -15.41
CA LYS A 150 -14.06 5.72 -15.87
C LYS A 150 -13.25 7.02 -15.92
N LYS A 151 -13.81 8.10 -16.50
CA LYS A 151 -13.12 9.40 -16.58
C LYS A 151 -12.98 10.08 -15.22
N ALA A 152 -13.99 9.94 -14.36
CA ALA A 152 -13.94 10.46 -12.99
C ALA A 152 -12.86 9.76 -12.14
N ALA A 153 -12.64 8.46 -12.35
CA ALA A 153 -11.57 7.71 -11.67
C ALA A 153 -10.17 8.09 -12.18
N GLU A 154 -9.99 8.27 -13.50
CA GLU A 154 -8.73 8.72 -14.10
C GLU A 154 -8.34 10.12 -13.61
N TRP A 155 -9.26 11.08 -13.59
CA TRP A 155 -9.00 12.46 -13.14
C TRP A 155 -8.77 12.56 -11.63
N CYS A 156 -9.45 11.73 -10.86
CA CYS A 156 -9.24 11.70 -9.42
C CYS A 156 -7.88 11.06 -9.07
N TYR A 157 -7.44 10.06 -9.84
CA TYR A 157 -6.10 9.49 -9.75
C TYR A 157 -5.01 10.54 -10.07
N GLU A 158 -5.19 11.39 -11.09
CA GLU A 158 -4.27 12.49 -11.40
C GLU A 158 -4.22 13.56 -10.29
N CYS A 159 -5.37 14.05 -9.79
CA CYS A 159 -5.41 14.98 -8.65
C CYS A 159 -4.76 14.42 -7.38
N CYS A 160 -4.90 13.11 -7.17
CA CYS A 160 -4.29 12.42 -6.04
C CYS A 160 -2.77 12.37 -6.10
N LEU A 161 -2.24 12.22 -7.31
CA LEU A 161 -0.81 12.17 -7.56
C LEU A 161 -0.16 13.56 -7.50
N ASP A 162 -0.91 14.63 -7.79
CA ASP A 162 -0.40 16.01 -7.77
C ASP A 162 -0.43 16.66 -6.37
N VAL A 163 -1.41 16.31 -5.51
CA VAL A 163 -1.65 16.99 -4.21
C VAL A 163 -1.16 16.16 -3.00
N GLY A 164 -0.95 14.85 -3.18
CA GLY A 164 -0.51 13.93 -2.12
C GLY A 164 0.80 14.26 -1.37
N PRO A 165 1.82 14.92 -1.95
CA PRO A 165 3.06 15.19 -1.23
C PRO A 165 3.05 16.42 -0.32
N GLN A 166 1.99 17.27 -0.34
CA GLN A 166 1.92 18.51 0.46
C GLN A 166 1.07 18.37 1.75
N ALA A 167 0.24 17.33 1.88
CA ALA A 167 -0.73 17.20 2.96
C ALA A 167 -0.15 16.53 4.23
N GLU A 168 0.73 17.21 4.95
CA GLU A 168 1.32 16.69 6.21
C GLU A 168 0.66 17.23 7.50
N ASP A 169 -0.18 18.26 7.46
CA ASP A 169 -0.78 18.85 8.67
C ASP A 169 -2.30 19.10 8.56
N LYS A 170 -3.03 19.05 9.68
CA LYS A 170 -4.49 19.15 9.78
C LYS A 170 -5.06 20.48 9.23
N THR A 171 -4.21 21.49 9.05
CA THR A 171 -4.47 22.76 8.35
C THR A 171 -4.71 22.59 6.84
N ASP A 172 -4.23 21.49 6.24
CA ASP A 172 -4.42 21.16 4.81
C ASP A 172 -5.82 20.68 4.45
N ARG A 173 -6.70 20.42 5.42
CA ARG A 173 -8.09 20.05 5.09
C ARG A 173 -8.80 21.17 4.31
N GLN A 174 -8.35 22.41 4.48
CA GLN A 174 -8.89 23.60 3.82
C GLN A 174 -8.24 23.83 2.45
N ALA A 175 -6.94 23.55 2.30
CA ALA A 175 -6.23 23.54 1.01
C ALA A 175 -6.72 22.41 0.09
N TYR A 176 -7.00 21.23 0.67
CA TYR A 176 -7.60 20.09 -0.03
C TYR A 176 -9.05 20.37 -0.47
N LYS A 177 -9.85 21.03 0.39
CA LYS A 177 -11.18 21.56 0.01
C LYS A 177 -11.08 22.63 -1.08
N ALA A 178 -10.09 23.51 -1.03
CA ALA A 178 -9.87 24.55 -2.03
C ALA A 178 -9.42 23.96 -3.37
N CYS A 179 -8.60 22.90 -3.38
CA CYS A 179 -8.24 22.17 -4.59
C CYS A 179 -9.46 21.47 -5.20
N ILE A 180 -10.35 20.90 -4.38
CA ILE A 180 -11.63 20.32 -4.83
C ILE A 180 -12.58 21.40 -5.39
N VAL A 181 -12.68 22.56 -4.74
CA VAL A 181 -13.49 23.68 -5.27
C VAL A 181 -12.85 24.25 -6.53
N ALA A 182 -11.52 24.34 -6.61
CA ALA A 182 -10.79 24.83 -7.78
C ALA A 182 -10.87 23.84 -8.96
N THR A 183 -10.87 22.53 -8.71
CA THR A 183 -11.07 21.50 -9.75
C THR A 183 -12.53 21.35 -10.13
N ALA A 184 -13.48 21.50 -9.21
CA ALA A 184 -14.91 21.62 -9.53
C ALA A 184 -15.21 22.91 -10.31
N SER A 185 -14.59 24.04 -9.94
CA SER A 185 -14.67 25.31 -10.67
C SER A 185 -13.94 25.28 -12.00
N ALA A 186 -12.80 24.59 -12.12
CA ALA A 186 -12.13 24.35 -13.40
C ALA A 186 -12.96 23.41 -14.28
N CYS A 187 -13.69 22.45 -13.69
CA CYS A 187 -14.62 21.56 -14.39
C CYS A 187 -15.91 22.29 -14.82
N LEU A 188 -16.34 23.35 -14.10
CA LEU A 188 -17.38 24.29 -14.52
C LEU A 188 -16.86 25.31 -15.55
N ALA A 189 -15.63 25.81 -15.41
CA ALA A 189 -15.01 26.81 -16.29
C ALA A 189 -14.52 26.21 -17.62
N ALA A 190 -14.21 24.91 -17.67
CA ALA A 190 -13.97 24.17 -18.90
C ALA A 190 -15.24 24.00 -19.76
N ARG A 191 -16.43 24.37 -19.24
CA ARG A 191 -17.64 24.59 -20.04
C ARG A 191 -17.81 26.04 -20.50
N CYS A 192 -16.89 26.96 -20.18
CA CYS A 192 -16.97 28.38 -20.55
C CYS A 192 -15.83 28.90 -21.46
N PHE A 193 -14.78 28.12 -21.75
CA PHE A 193 -13.77 28.54 -22.73
C PHE A 193 -13.97 27.85 -24.09
N LYS A 194 -14.60 28.58 -25.03
CA LYS A 194 -14.41 28.33 -26.46
C LYS A 194 -12.94 28.60 -26.79
N PRO A 195 -12.20 27.70 -27.45
CA PRO A 195 -10.92 28.08 -28.04
C PRO A 195 -11.13 28.91 -29.33
N PRO A 196 -10.19 29.82 -29.68
CA PRO A 196 -10.31 30.83 -30.73
C PRO A 196 -10.11 30.27 -32.16
N LYS A 197 -10.50 31.05 -33.17
CA LYS A 197 -10.22 30.78 -34.60
C LYS A 197 -8.73 31.04 -34.96
N MET A 198 -8.26 30.33 -36.01
CA MET A 198 -7.21 30.66 -37.01
C MET A 198 -5.89 29.86 -37.00
N SER A 199 -5.55 29.23 -38.13
CA SER A 199 -4.71 29.83 -39.20
C SER A 199 -4.95 29.07 -40.53
N LEU A 200 -5.41 29.76 -41.59
CA LEU A 200 -4.64 30.21 -42.76
C LEU A 200 -3.93 29.09 -43.54
N THR A 201 -4.54 28.71 -44.66
CA THR A 201 -3.83 28.30 -45.87
C THR A 201 -4.18 29.31 -46.97
N PRO A 202 -3.23 29.65 -47.86
CA PRO A 202 -3.36 30.77 -48.81
C PRO A 202 -4.54 30.65 -49.76
#